data_AF-A0A517Y3K9-F1
#
_entry.id   AF-A0A517Y3K9-F1
#
_cell.length_a   1.000
_cell.length_b   1.000
_cell.length_c   1.000
_cell.angle_alpha   90.00
_cell.angle_beta   90.00
_cell.angle_gamma   90.00
#
_symmetry.space_group_name_H-M   'P 1'
#
loop_
_entity.id
_entity.type
_entity.pdbx_description
1 polymer ?
#
loop_
_entity_poly.entity_id
_entity_poly.type
_entity_poly.pdbx_seq_one_letter_code
_entity_poly.pdbx_strand_id
1 'polypeptide(L)'
;MSEHATTDASTDTTSIYGDQRRRRQYRIVARLLREYTARVYRIADNLGAYLDGFLPSHPDGSPPPRSVVTDVGRFRLVWEDILDAALQASQMLVHFRLYPAEEAELRLRLKDAEHVVGRTAELVNDIVACGGVAFGDPMAAERVQAAIYLSRRPFRR
;
A
#
# COMPACT_ATOMS: atom_id res chain seq x y z
N MET A 1 -16.86 48.25 -40.56
CA MET A 1 -17.33 47.25 -39.58
C MET A 1 -16.30 46.14 -39.56
N SER A 2 -15.37 46.19 -38.61
CA SER A 2 -14.36 45.14 -38.39
C SER A 2 -14.45 44.74 -36.93
N GLU A 3 -15.12 43.62 -36.66
CA GLU A 3 -15.19 43.04 -35.33
C GLU A 3 -13.94 42.18 -35.10
N HIS A 4 -13.26 42.48 -34.01
CA HIS A 4 -12.07 41.80 -33.53
C HIS A 4 -12.40 40.36 -33.08
N ALA A 5 -11.91 39.38 -33.83
CA ALA A 5 -11.78 38.00 -33.38
C ALA A 5 -10.42 37.82 -32.67
N THR A 6 -10.39 37.97 -31.34
CA THR A 6 -9.18 37.64 -30.53
C THR A 6 -9.57 37.28 -29.09
N THR A 7 -10.28 36.17 -28.89
CA THR A 7 -10.44 35.61 -27.53
C THR A 7 -10.70 34.10 -27.54
N ASP A 8 -9.73 33.26 -27.92
CA ASP A 8 -9.85 31.79 -27.70
C ASP A 8 -8.54 31.04 -27.40
N ALA A 9 -7.36 31.66 -27.56
CA ALA A 9 -6.08 30.95 -27.37
C ALA A 9 -5.62 30.79 -25.90
N SER A 10 -6.22 31.51 -24.95
CA SER A 10 -5.78 31.54 -23.53
C SER A 10 -6.32 30.37 -22.69
N THR A 11 -7.51 29.87 -23.02
CA THR A 11 -8.20 28.80 -22.29
C THR A 11 -7.58 27.43 -22.57
N ASP A 12 -7.00 27.25 -23.76
CA ASP A 12 -6.52 25.95 -24.25
C ASP A 12 -5.15 25.56 -23.66
N THR A 13 -4.25 26.54 -23.46
CA THR A 13 -2.92 26.29 -22.88
C THR A 13 -2.99 25.92 -21.40
N THR A 14 -3.87 26.57 -20.62
CA THR A 14 -4.10 26.25 -19.20
C THR A 14 -4.66 24.82 -19.03
N SER A 15 -5.51 24.38 -19.96
CA SER A 15 -6.07 23.02 -20.03
C SER A 15 -4.98 21.96 -20.30
N ILE A 16 -4.11 22.21 -21.28
CA ILE A 16 -3.01 21.30 -21.67
C ILE A 16 -1.98 21.12 -20.54
N TYR A 17 -1.57 22.21 -19.88
CA TYR A 17 -0.64 22.13 -18.75
C TYR A 17 -1.25 21.38 -17.54
N GLY A 18 -2.55 21.57 -17.28
CA GLY A 18 -3.28 20.83 -16.26
C GLY A 18 -3.31 19.32 -16.54
N ASP A 19 -3.55 18.93 -17.78
CA ASP A 19 -3.57 17.52 -18.19
C ASP A 19 -2.21 16.85 -18.12
N GLN A 20 -1.13 17.54 -18.54
CA GLN A 20 0.23 17.01 -18.45
C GLN A 20 0.64 16.78 -16.99
N ARG A 21 0.32 17.72 -16.08
CA ARG A 21 0.60 17.59 -14.65
C ARG A 21 -0.15 16.40 -14.04
N ARG A 22 -1.44 16.24 -14.36
CA ARG A 22 -2.26 15.12 -13.90
C ARG A 22 -1.72 13.78 -14.36
N ARG A 23 -1.30 13.66 -15.63
CA ARG A 23 -0.68 12.44 -16.17
C ARG A 23 0.66 12.13 -15.52
N ARG A 24 1.46 13.15 -15.21
CA ARG A 24 2.71 12.95 -14.48
C ARG A 24 2.43 12.42 -13.07
N GLN A 25 1.44 12.98 -12.37
CA GLN A 25 1.01 12.49 -11.06
C GLN A 25 0.51 11.04 -11.14
N TYR A 26 -0.28 10.70 -12.15
CA TYR A 26 -0.74 9.32 -12.40
C TYR A 26 0.44 8.34 -12.45
N ARG A 27 1.43 8.63 -13.30
CA ARG A 27 2.58 7.74 -13.48
C ARG A 27 3.39 7.58 -12.20
N ILE A 28 3.51 8.64 -11.41
CA ILE A 28 4.20 8.60 -10.12
C ILE A 28 3.42 7.70 -9.15
N VAL A 29 2.13 7.93 -8.97
CA VAL A 29 1.30 7.17 -8.03
C VAL A 29 1.21 5.70 -8.42
N ALA A 30 0.97 5.39 -9.70
CA ALA A 30 0.93 4.02 -10.19
C ALA A 30 2.28 3.28 -10.00
N ARG A 31 3.40 4.00 -10.16
CA ARG A 31 4.74 3.47 -9.88
C ARG A 31 4.95 3.22 -8.38
N LEU A 32 4.60 4.17 -7.52
CA LEU A 32 4.72 4.02 -6.07
C LEU A 32 3.91 2.84 -5.55
N LEU A 33 2.64 2.71 -5.98
CA LEU A 33 1.82 1.55 -5.64
C LEU A 33 2.51 0.25 -6.06
N ARG A 34 3.00 0.16 -7.29
CA ARG A 34 3.72 -1.04 -7.76
C ARG A 34 4.95 -1.36 -6.91
N GLU A 35 5.77 -0.35 -6.61
CA GLU A 35 7.00 -0.52 -5.81
C GLU A 35 6.69 -0.94 -4.38
N TYR A 36 5.72 -0.31 -3.72
CA TYR A 36 5.32 -0.63 -2.36
C TYR A 36 4.65 -2.00 -2.27
N THR A 37 3.70 -2.30 -3.15
CA THR A 37 3.09 -3.63 -3.25
C THR A 37 4.17 -4.71 -3.42
N ALA A 38 5.18 -4.51 -4.27
CA ALA A 38 6.28 -5.47 -4.45
C ALA A 38 7.20 -5.59 -3.21
N ARG A 39 7.37 -4.52 -2.43
CA ARG A 39 8.06 -4.60 -1.13
C ARG A 39 7.25 -5.42 -0.13
N VAL A 40 5.94 -5.19 -0.05
CA VAL A 40 5.06 -5.94 0.85
C VAL A 40 5.03 -7.41 0.47
N TYR A 41 4.96 -7.77 -0.82
CA TYR A 41 5.05 -9.18 -1.26
C TYR A 41 6.32 -9.86 -0.76
N ARG A 42 7.48 -9.22 -0.92
CA ARG A 42 8.76 -9.78 -0.43
C ARG A 42 8.76 -10.00 1.09
N ILE A 43 8.14 -9.08 1.83
CA ILE A 43 7.99 -9.24 3.28
C ILE A 43 7.04 -10.42 3.56
N ALA A 44 5.88 -10.48 2.89
CA ALA A 44 4.92 -11.56 3.04
C ALA A 44 5.55 -12.94 2.76
N ASP A 45 6.36 -13.06 1.71
CA ASP A 45 7.03 -14.30 1.33
C ASP A 45 8.05 -14.72 2.40
N ASN A 46 8.83 -13.78 2.95
CA ASN A 46 9.76 -14.05 4.05
C ASN A 46 9.03 -14.51 5.33
N LEU A 47 7.95 -13.83 5.69
CA LEU A 47 7.15 -14.15 6.88
C LEU A 47 6.42 -15.49 6.72
N GLY A 48 5.89 -15.77 5.52
CA GLY A 48 5.27 -17.05 5.19
C GLY A 48 6.26 -18.21 5.29
N ALA A 49 7.45 -18.07 4.69
CA ALA A 49 8.50 -19.09 4.77
C ALA A 49 8.92 -19.38 6.23
N TYR A 50 8.92 -18.36 7.09
CA TYR A 50 9.16 -18.53 8.52
C TYR A 50 8.05 -19.37 9.19
N LEU A 51 6.79 -19.03 8.94
CA LEU A 51 5.65 -19.77 9.51
C LEU A 51 5.60 -21.23 9.02
N ASP A 52 5.88 -21.46 7.74
CA ASP A 52 5.83 -22.80 7.13
C ASP A 52 6.98 -23.70 7.60
N GLY A 53 8.20 -23.18 7.77
CA GLY A 53 9.39 -23.98 8.03
C GLY A 53 9.89 -23.98 9.47
N PHE A 54 9.80 -22.85 10.17
CA PHE A 54 10.44 -22.66 11.48
C PHE A 54 9.49 -22.98 12.63
N LEU A 55 8.24 -22.55 12.53
CA LEU A 55 7.26 -22.71 13.61
C LEU A 55 6.98 -24.17 13.99
N PRO A 56 6.81 -25.10 13.04
CA PRO A 56 6.62 -26.52 13.36
C PRO A 56 7.85 -27.16 13.99
N SER A 57 9.04 -26.60 13.74
CA SER A 57 10.32 -27.12 14.22
C SER A 57 10.66 -26.66 15.63
N HIS A 58 10.09 -25.54 16.10
CA HIS A 58 10.34 -24.95 17.42
C HIS A 58 9.01 -24.62 18.13
N PRO A 59 8.28 -25.65 18.61
CA PRO A 59 7.01 -25.47 19.32
C PRO A 59 7.18 -24.90 20.74
N ASP A 60 8.42 -24.70 21.19
CA ASP A 60 8.78 -24.31 22.56
C ASP A 60 8.62 -22.80 22.83
N GLY A 61 8.14 -22.03 21.85
CA GLY A 61 7.96 -20.58 22.00
C GLY A 61 9.27 -19.80 21.95
N SER A 62 10.32 -20.39 21.37
CA SER A 62 11.58 -19.70 21.09
C SER A 62 11.33 -18.37 20.37
N PRO A 63 12.04 -17.28 20.74
CA PRO A 63 11.84 -15.98 20.13
C PRO A 63 12.09 -16.05 18.62
N PRO A 64 11.31 -15.30 17.82
CA PRO A 64 11.53 -15.25 16.39
C PRO A 64 12.92 -14.70 16.06
N PRO A 65 13.55 -15.16 14.96
CA PRO A 65 14.82 -14.62 14.49
C PRO A 65 14.75 -13.11 14.28
N ARG A 66 15.88 -12.41 14.50
CA ARG A 66 15.97 -10.96 14.36
C ARG A 66 15.56 -10.46 12.96
N SER A 67 15.75 -11.27 11.92
CA SER A 67 15.29 -10.99 10.56
C SER A 67 13.76 -10.87 10.48
N VAL A 68 13.03 -11.77 11.13
CA VAL A 68 11.56 -11.77 11.18
C VAL A 68 11.06 -10.53 11.91
N VAL A 69 11.63 -10.21 13.08
CA VAL A 69 11.31 -8.99 13.83
C VAL A 69 11.55 -7.73 12.97
N THR A 70 12.65 -7.73 12.22
CA THR A 70 12.98 -6.63 11.30
C THR A 70 11.96 -6.52 10.17
N ASP A 71 11.53 -7.63 9.60
CA ASP A 71 10.54 -7.64 8.52
C ASP A 71 9.14 -7.22 8.99
N VAL A 72 8.74 -7.57 10.23
CA VAL A 72 7.54 -6.99 10.87
C VAL A 72 7.67 -5.47 11.02
N GLY A 73 8.81 -4.98 11.49
CA GLY A 73 9.08 -3.54 11.59
C GLY A 73 9.04 -2.83 10.23
N ARG A 74 9.60 -3.45 9.19
CA ARG A 74 9.57 -2.94 7.81
C ARG A 74 8.17 -2.94 7.23
N PHE A 75 7.36 -3.96 7.51
CA PHE A 75 5.97 -4.00 7.07
C PHE A 75 5.22 -2.75 7.54
N ARG A 76 5.39 -2.37 8.81
CA ARG A 76 4.76 -1.17 9.36
C ARG A 76 5.16 0.12 8.63
N LEU A 77 6.43 0.27 8.26
CA LEU A 77 6.89 1.46 7.52
C LEU A 77 6.30 1.48 6.10
N VAL A 78 6.35 0.35 5.40
CA VAL A 78 5.80 0.24 4.04
C VAL A 78 4.27 0.35 4.04
N TRP A 79 3.62 -0.01 5.14
CA TRP A 79 2.18 0.12 5.33
C TRP A 79 1.70 1.57 5.30
N GLU A 80 2.42 2.49 5.94
CA GLU A 80 2.05 3.91 5.89
C GLU A 80 2.27 4.47 4.47
N ASP A 81 3.40 4.12 3.84
CA ASP A 81 3.71 4.51 2.46
C ASP A 81 2.65 4.02 1.44
N ILE A 82 2.16 2.77 1.60
CA ILE A 82 1.16 2.21 0.69
C ILE A 82 -0.23 2.82 0.91
N LEU A 83 -0.59 3.17 2.14
CA LEU A 83 -1.84 3.87 2.46
C LEU A 83 -1.86 5.26 1.82
N ASP A 84 -0.76 6.01 1.93
CA ASP A 84 -0.64 7.33 1.31
C ASP A 84 -0.75 7.26 -0.22
N ALA A 85 -0.07 6.30 -0.83
CA ALA A 85 -0.16 6.08 -2.28
C ALA A 85 -1.57 5.64 -2.70
N ALA A 86 -2.23 4.80 -1.91
CA ALA A 86 -3.58 4.33 -2.17
C ALA A 86 -4.62 5.45 -2.03
N LEU A 87 -4.45 6.36 -1.06
CA LEU A 87 -5.30 7.53 -0.89
C LEU A 87 -5.17 8.45 -2.11
N GLN A 88 -3.94 8.75 -2.55
CA GLN A 88 -3.71 9.55 -3.75
C GLN A 88 -4.35 8.89 -4.98
N ALA A 89 -4.14 7.60 -5.17
CA ALA A 89 -4.76 6.83 -6.25
C ALA A 89 -6.30 6.91 -6.23
N SER A 90 -6.91 6.79 -5.06
CA SER A 90 -8.36 6.87 -4.88
C SER A 90 -8.89 8.28 -5.20
N GLN A 91 -8.20 9.33 -4.75
CA GLN A 91 -8.54 10.71 -5.09
C GLN A 91 -8.45 10.96 -6.60
N MET A 92 -7.45 10.38 -7.27
CA MET A 92 -7.32 10.47 -8.71
C MET A 92 -8.48 9.80 -9.45
N LEU A 93 -8.94 8.63 -9.01
CA LEU A 93 -10.10 7.96 -9.60
C LEU A 93 -11.40 8.78 -9.50
N VAL A 94 -11.52 9.66 -8.50
CA VAL A 94 -12.70 10.51 -8.29
C VAL A 94 -12.60 11.84 -9.02
N HIS A 95 -11.42 12.48 -8.97
CA HIS A 95 -11.27 13.87 -9.39
C HIS A 95 -10.58 14.04 -10.75
N PHE A 96 -9.88 13.04 -11.27
CA PHE A 96 -9.12 13.17 -12.51
C PHE A 96 -9.88 12.52 -13.66
N ARG A 97 -9.83 13.16 -14.83
CA ARG A 97 -10.26 12.54 -16.09
C ARG A 97 -9.15 11.62 -16.59
N LEU A 98 -9.16 10.39 -16.13
CA LEU A 98 -8.23 9.35 -16.56
C LEU A 98 -8.72 8.70 -17.85
N TYR A 99 -7.79 8.15 -18.64
CA TYR A 99 -8.19 7.25 -19.71
C TYR A 99 -8.70 5.93 -19.14
N PRO A 100 -9.61 5.22 -19.83
CA PRO A 100 -10.16 3.95 -19.34
C PRO A 100 -9.08 2.92 -18.95
N ALA A 101 -7.97 2.86 -19.68
CA ALA A 101 -6.85 1.99 -19.37
C ALA A 101 -6.10 2.40 -18.09
N GLU A 102 -5.93 3.70 -17.85
CA GLU A 102 -5.27 4.24 -16.64
C GLU A 102 -6.14 4.02 -15.40
N GLU A 103 -7.45 4.21 -15.55
CA GLU A 103 -8.45 3.94 -14.51
C GLU A 103 -8.50 2.45 -14.13
N ALA A 104 -8.47 1.57 -15.13
CA ALA A 104 -8.40 0.13 -14.92
C ALA A 104 -7.09 -0.30 -14.26
N GLU A 105 -5.95 0.25 -14.68
CA GLU A 105 -4.65 -0.02 -14.05
C GLU A 105 -4.66 0.43 -12.58
N LEU A 106 -5.09 1.65 -12.26
CA LEU A 106 -5.14 2.15 -10.89
C LEU A 106 -6.03 1.29 -9.98
N ARG A 107 -7.20 0.88 -10.45
CA ARG A 107 -8.10 -0.01 -9.69
C ARG A 107 -7.46 -1.36 -9.43
N LEU A 108 -6.80 -1.94 -10.42
CA LEU A 108 -6.08 -3.19 -10.25
C LEU A 108 -4.97 -3.04 -9.21
N ARG A 109 -4.17 -1.96 -9.29
CA ARG A 109 -3.09 -1.69 -8.32
C ARG A 109 -3.60 -1.50 -6.90
N LEU A 110 -4.72 -0.80 -6.73
CA LEU A 110 -5.36 -0.63 -5.42
C LEU A 110 -5.81 -1.97 -4.84
N LYS A 111 -6.43 -2.82 -5.67
CA LYS A 111 -6.87 -4.16 -5.25
C LYS A 111 -5.68 -5.07 -4.89
N ASP A 112 -4.60 -5.01 -5.67
CA ASP A 112 -3.37 -5.75 -5.39
C ASP A 112 -2.72 -5.28 -4.07
N ALA A 113 -2.69 -3.97 -3.84
CA ALA A 113 -2.20 -3.38 -2.60
C ALA A 113 -3.02 -3.83 -1.39
N GLU A 114 -4.35 -3.76 -1.48
CA GLU A 114 -5.28 -4.24 -0.44
C GLU A 114 -5.05 -5.72 -0.13
N HIS A 115 -4.96 -6.55 -1.18
CA HIS A 115 -4.75 -7.99 -1.02
C HIS A 115 -3.44 -8.32 -0.30
N VAL A 116 -2.31 -7.78 -0.78
CA VAL A 116 -1.00 -8.14 -0.22
C VAL A 116 -0.84 -7.63 1.20
N VAL A 117 -1.39 -6.46 1.49
CA VAL A 117 -1.45 -5.91 2.83
C VAL A 117 -2.20 -6.86 3.76
N GLY A 118 -3.43 -7.23 3.37
CA GLY A 118 -4.30 -8.04 4.23
C GLY A 118 -3.63 -9.36 4.57
N ARG A 119 -3.07 -10.02 3.55
CA ARG A 119 -2.27 -11.24 3.71
C ARG A 119 -1.08 -11.04 4.65
N THR A 120 -0.31 -9.96 4.47
CA THR A 120 0.88 -9.73 5.30
C THR A 120 0.51 -9.41 6.74
N ALA A 121 -0.57 -8.66 6.96
CA ALA A 121 -1.10 -8.38 8.28
C ALA A 121 -1.52 -9.67 9.00
N GLU A 122 -2.14 -10.61 8.30
CA GLU A 122 -2.46 -11.95 8.84
C GLU A 122 -1.20 -12.73 9.22
N LEU A 123 -0.18 -12.78 8.36
CA LEU A 123 1.09 -13.44 8.68
C LEU A 123 1.76 -12.82 9.90
N VAL A 124 1.76 -11.48 10.00
CA VAL A 124 2.29 -10.76 11.16
C VAL A 124 1.49 -11.11 12.42
N ASN A 125 0.17 -11.20 12.34
CA ASN A 125 -0.69 -11.60 13.45
C ASN A 125 -0.33 -13.00 13.95
N ASP A 126 -0.16 -13.95 13.03
CA ASP A 126 0.16 -15.33 13.35
C ASP A 126 1.53 -15.43 13.99
N ILE A 127 2.53 -14.69 13.49
CA ILE A 127 3.86 -14.59 14.10
C ILE A 127 3.80 -14.00 15.51
N VAL A 128 2.99 -12.96 15.74
CA VAL A 128 2.81 -12.38 17.08
C VAL A 128 2.07 -13.33 18.01
N ALA A 129 1.05 -14.04 17.52
CA ALA A 129 0.29 -15.01 18.30
C ALA A 129 1.15 -16.21 18.70
N CYS A 130 1.95 -16.74 17.77
CA CYS A 130 2.89 -17.82 18.05
C CYS A 130 4.08 -17.35 18.91
N GLY A 131 4.50 -16.10 18.75
CA GLY A 131 5.53 -15.45 19.56
C GLY A 131 5.03 -14.82 20.86
N GLY A 132 3.76 -15.05 21.24
CA GLY A 132 3.03 -14.40 22.34
C GLY A 132 3.59 -14.60 23.75
N VAL A 133 4.75 -15.25 23.89
CA VAL A 133 5.50 -15.37 25.15
C VAL A 133 6.88 -14.66 25.08
N ALA A 134 7.37 -14.27 23.89
CA ALA A 134 8.78 -13.91 23.69
C ALA A 134 9.04 -12.46 23.21
N PHE A 135 8.03 -11.69 22.78
CA PHE A 135 8.26 -10.29 22.39
C PHE A 135 8.48 -9.32 23.56
N GLY A 136 8.27 -9.76 24.80
CA GLY A 136 8.61 -9.03 26.03
C GLY A 136 7.83 -7.72 26.28
N ASP A 137 7.07 -7.22 25.30
CA ASP A 137 6.28 -6.00 25.41
C ASP A 137 4.84 -6.21 24.90
N PRO A 138 3.84 -6.33 25.79
CA PRO A 138 2.43 -6.46 25.42
C PRO A 138 1.92 -5.25 24.60
N MET A 139 2.55 -4.07 24.71
CA MET A 139 2.19 -2.92 23.86
C MET A 139 2.60 -3.08 22.40
N ALA A 140 3.61 -3.91 22.09
CA ALA A 140 4.00 -4.17 20.70
C ALA A 140 2.93 -5.03 19.99
N ALA A 141 2.40 -6.03 20.71
CA ALA A 141 1.30 -6.87 20.23
C ALA A 141 0.02 -6.05 20.01
N GLU A 142 -0.38 -5.18 20.95
CA GLU A 142 -1.55 -4.30 20.77
C GLU A 142 -1.40 -3.33 19.59
N ARG A 143 -0.21 -2.77 19.38
CA ARG A 143 0.06 -1.86 18.25
C ARG A 143 0.03 -2.58 16.90
N VAL A 144 0.50 -3.83 16.86
CA VAL A 144 0.39 -4.69 15.69
C VAL A 144 -1.08 -5.10 15.45
N GLN A 145 -1.82 -5.47 16.50
CA GLN A 145 -3.25 -5.77 16.43
C GLN A 145 -4.06 -4.58 15.89
N ALA A 146 -3.72 -3.36 16.32
CA ALA A 146 -4.34 -2.14 15.83
C ALA A 146 -4.04 -1.88 14.35
N ALA A 147 -2.80 -2.12 13.91
CA ALA A 147 -2.42 -2.02 12.50
C ALA A 147 -3.16 -3.05 11.63
N ILE A 148 -3.30 -4.29 12.11
CA ILE A 148 -4.07 -5.36 11.46
C ILE A 148 -5.55 -4.98 11.37
N TYR A 149 -6.14 -4.49 12.46
CA TYR A 149 -7.54 -4.07 12.49
C TYR A 149 -7.83 -2.93 11.50
N LEU A 150 -6.91 -1.98 11.35
CA LEU A 150 -7.01 -0.91 10.37
C LEU A 150 -6.82 -1.40 8.93
N SER A 151 -5.96 -2.41 8.71
CA SER A 151 -5.75 -3.02 7.39
C SER A 151 -6.94 -3.85 6.88
N ARG A 152 -7.80 -4.31 7.78
CA ARG A 152 -9.05 -5.03 7.46
C ARG A 152 -10.20 -4.11 7.05
N ARG A 153 -10.04 -2.79 7.13
CA ARG A 153 -11.03 -1.87 6.56
C ARG A 153 -10.79 -1.81 5.05
N PRO A 154 -11.77 -2.20 4.22
CA PRO A 154 -11.67 -1.95 2.79
C PRO A 154 -11.47 -0.45 2.59
N PHE A 155 -10.69 -0.06 1.59
CA PHE A 155 -10.62 1.33 1.12
C PHE A 155 -12.04 1.73 0.67
N ARG A 156 -12.86 2.19 1.63
CA ARG A 156 -14.25 2.54 1.36
C ARG A 156 -14.27 3.83 0.56
N ARG A 157 -15.02 3.73 -0.54
CA ARG A 157 -15.35 4.74 -1.55
C ARG A 157 -15.72 6.10 -0.97
#